data_AF-A0A7S1PII8-F1
#
_entry.id   AF-A0A7S1PII8-F1
#
_cell.length_a   1.000
_cell.length_b   1.000
_cell.length_c   1.000
_cell.angle_alpha   90.00
_cell.angle_beta   90.00
_cell.angle_gamma   90.00
#
_symmetry.space_group_name_H-M   'P 1'
#
loop_
_entity.id
_entity.type
_entity.pdbx_description
1 polymer ?
#
loop_
_entity_poly.entity_id
_entity_poly.type
_entity_poly.pdbx_seq_one_letter_code
_entity_poly.pdbx_strand_id
1 'polypeptide(L)'
;KLRPGAPHNRIGRPRPHRCTLKVAMSAMAKRRAAKGQYDVVLGEVSSEAVGALITQNLAVKGFCVVNPGFTEGVLSKAVSECESVDNFYQVNAAVAEGLLGAEGSCRIADFESNEPDQARGEGENLIAMDHTMTRIGYILEPYVDRIGFDMTHR
;
A
#
# COMPACT_ATOMS: atom_id res chain seq x y z
N LYS A 1 -11.49 7.87 67.86
CA LYS A 1 -12.46 7.22 66.93
C LYS A 1 -12.41 7.98 65.60
N LEU A 2 -11.56 7.52 64.68
CA LEU A 2 -11.30 8.13 63.37
C LEU A 2 -12.38 7.69 62.37
N ARG A 3 -12.81 8.61 61.50
CA ARG A 3 -13.85 8.39 60.47
C ARG A 3 -13.28 7.57 59.29
N PRO A 4 -14.06 6.68 58.66
CA PRO A 4 -13.61 5.87 57.52
C PRO A 4 -13.60 6.67 56.21
N GLY A 5 -12.64 6.31 55.36
CA GLY A 5 -12.29 6.97 54.10
C GLY A 5 -13.28 6.78 52.96
N ALA A 6 -13.19 7.73 52.02
CA ALA A 6 -13.98 7.86 50.81
C ALA A 6 -13.76 6.71 49.80
N PRO A 7 -14.75 6.39 48.94
CA PRO A 7 -14.63 5.35 47.94
C PRO A 7 -13.79 5.81 46.73
N HIS A 8 -12.87 4.94 46.30
CA HIS A 8 -12.12 5.10 45.05
C HIS A 8 -13.01 4.90 43.83
N ASN A 9 -13.12 5.98 43.06
CA ASN A 9 -13.77 6.08 41.77
C ASN A 9 -12.99 5.27 40.72
N ARG A 10 -13.52 4.13 40.27
CA ARG A 10 -12.94 3.38 39.14
C ARG A 10 -13.29 4.11 37.84
N ILE A 11 -12.32 4.84 37.32
CA ILE A 11 -12.31 5.44 35.99
C ILE A 11 -12.56 4.31 34.97
N GLY A 12 -13.75 4.32 34.38
CA GLY A 12 -14.10 3.44 33.27
C GLY A 12 -13.17 3.73 32.10
N ARG A 13 -12.44 2.72 31.63
CA ARG A 13 -11.70 2.80 30.38
C ARG A 13 -12.70 2.95 29.23
N PRO A 14 -12.56 3.95 28.34
CA PRO A 14 -13.39 4.02 27.16
C PRO A 14 -13.07 2.83 26.25
N ARG A 15 -14.10 2.13 25.79
CA ARG A 15 -13.99 1.08 24.77
C ARG A 15 -13.47 1.71 23.47
N PRO A 16 -12.58 1.07 22.71
CA PRO A 16 -12.19 1.58 21.41
C PRO A 16 -13.43 1.62 20.51
N HIS A 17 -13.72 2.81 19.99
CA HIS A 17 -14.75 2.99 19.00
C HIS A 17 -14.42 2.13 17.78
N ARG A 18 -15.25 1.12 17.55
CA ARG A 18 -15.30 0.35 16.31
C ARG A 18 -15.77 1.33 15.22
N CYS A 19 -14.84 2.07 14.64
CA CYS A 19 -15.09 2.85 13.44
C CYS A 19 -15.28 1.86 12.28
N THR A 20 -16.51 1.41 12.09
CA THR A 20 -16.93 0.80 10.82
C THR A 20 -16.90 1.90 9.77
N LEU A 21 -15.71 2.16 9.22
CA LEU A 21 -15.50 2.93 8.01
C LEU A 21 -16.11 2.11 6.86
N LYS A 22 -17.42 2.25 6.68
CA LYS A 22 -18.05 2.02 5.38
C LYS A 22 -17.58 3.15 4.47
N VAL A 23 -16.35 3.05 3.98
CA VAL A 23 -15.91 3.86 2.84
C VAL A 23 -16.71 3.33 1.67
N ALA A 24 -17.77 4.04 1.32
CA ALA A 24 -18.36 3.93 0.00
C ALA A 24 -17.29 4.40 -1.00
N MET A 25 -16.43 3.49 -1.46
CA MET A 25 -15.50 3.73 -2.57
C MET A 25 -16.29 3.85 -3.88
N SER A 26 -17.03 4.93 -4.00
CA SER A 26 -17.78 5.31 -5.19
C SER A 26 -17.39 6.75 -5.53
N ALA A 27 -16.23 6.92 -6.18
CA ALA A 27 -16.01 7.91 -7.24
C ALA A 27 -14.53 8.00 -7.66
N MET A 28 -13.95 6.93 -8.22
CA MET A 28 -12.86 7.03 -9.24
C MET A 28 -12.76 5.77 -10.11
N ALA A 29 -13.87 5.07 -10.30
CA ALA A 29 -13.95 3.92 -11.21
C ALA A 29 -15.24 4.03 -12.03
N LYS A 30 -15.33 5.05 -12.89
CA LYS A 30 -16.41 5.10 -13.88
C LYS A 30 -15.87 5.36 -15.27
N ARG A 31 -15.63 4.22 -15.92
CA ARG A 31 -15.80 3.93 -17.36
C ARG A 31 -14.67 4.34 -18.31
N ARG A 32 -14.19 3.30 -19.01
CA ARG A 32 -13.16 3.17 -20.06
C ARG A 32 -11.77 2.85 -19.45
N ALA A 33 -11.02 1.84 -19.91
CA ALA A 33 -10.88 1.44 -21.31
C ALA A 33 -10.45 -0.02 -21.53
N ALA A 34 -11.17 -0.69 -22.43
CA ALA A 34 -10.56 -1.63 -23.36
C ALA A 34 -9.50 -0.88 -24.20
N LYS A 35 -8.25 -1.39 -24.26
CA LYS A 35 -7.11 -0.84 -25.02
C LYS A 35 -6.91 0.69 -24.87
N GLY A 36 -6.11 1.11 -23.89
CA GLY A 36 -5.67 2.52 -23.75
C GLY A 36 -5.52 3.06 -22.33
N GLN A 37 -5.67 2.21 -21.30
CA GLN A 37 -5.63 2.63 -19.89
C GLN A 37 -4.24 2.56 -19.25
N TYR A 38 -3.31 1.84 -19.88
CA TYR A 38 -1.98 1.58 -19.35
C TYR A 38 -0.93 2.12 -20.31
N ASP A 39 0.05 2.82 -19.76
CA ASP A 39 1.21 3.30 -20.51
C ASP A 39 2.19 2.16 -20.79
N VAL A 40 2.30 1.21 -19.86
CA VAL A 40 3.16 0.03 -19.98
C VAL A 40 2.45 -1.20 -19.43
N VAL A 41 2.49 -2.30 -20.17
CA VAL A 41 1.96 -3.61 -19.76
C VAL A 41 3.12 -4.57 -19.58
N LEU A 42 3.31 -5.09 -18.38
CA LEU A 42 4.35 -6.09 -18.11
C LEU A 42 4.03 -7.39 -18.84
N GLY A 43 5.03 -7.97 -19.51
CA GLY A 43 4.89 -9.23 -20.27
C GLY A 43 4.65 -9.05 -21.77
N GLU A 44 4.15 -7.90 -22.23
CA GLU A 44 4.04 -7.59 -23.66
C GLU A 44 5.33 -6.99 -24.24
N VAL A 45 6.14 -6.35 -23.37
CA VAL A 45 7.39 -5.67 -23.74
C VAL A 45 8.57 -6.36 -23.02
N SER A 46 9.74 -6.38 -23.65
CA SER A 46 10.95 -6.92 -23.03
C SER A 46 11.33 -6.14 -21.77
N SER A 47 11.82 -6.83 -20.74
CA SER A 47 12.17 -6.24 -19.44
C SER A 47 13.13 -5.05 -19.56
N GLU A 48 14.04 -5.08 -20.53
CA GLU A 48 15.01 -4.01 -20.78
C GLU A 48 14.34 -2.73 -21.32
N ALA A 49 13.33 -2.88 -22.18
CA ALA A 49 12.61 -1.77 -22.78
C ALA A 49 11.52 -1.20 -21.85
N VAL A 50 11.00 -2.00 -20.91
CA VAL A 50 10.04 -1.55 -19.89
C VAL A 50 10.58 -0.35 -19.10
N GLY A 51 11.82 -0.44 -18.60
CA GLY A 51 12.42 0.65 -17.81
C GLY A 51 12.58 1.95 -18.61
N ALA A 52 13.00 1.85 -19.87
CA ALA A 52 13.12 2.99 -20.77
C ALA A 52 11.76 3.65 -21.06
N LEU A 53 10.71 2.85 -21.31
CA LEU A 53 9.36 3.35 -21.57
C LEU A 53 8.74 4.02 -20.34
N ILE A 54 8.92 3.46 -19.15
CA ILE A 54 8.45 4.09 -17.91
C ILE A 54 9.14 5.44 -17.72
N THR A 55 10.46 5.48 -17.85
CA THR A 55 11.27 6.71 -17.72
C THR A 55 10.84 7.77 -18.73
N GLN A 56 10.60 7.38 -19.98
CA GLN A 56 10.12 8.27 -21.02
C GLN A 56 8.72 8.83 -20.69
N ASN A 57 7.80 8.00 -20.23
CA ASN A 57 6.46 8.46 -19.85
C ASN A 57 6.49 9.39 -18.63
N LEU A 58 7.34 9.09 -17.63
CA LEU A 58 7.56 9.98 -16.49
C LEU A 58 8.13 11.34 -16.94
N ALA A 59 9.10 11.36 -17.85
CA ALA A 59 9.68 12.60 -18.35
C ALA A 59 8.69 13.45 -19.17
N VAL A 60 7.80 12.83 -19.93
CA VAL A 60 6.86 13.53 -20.83
C VAL A 60 5.55 13.91 -20.12
N LYS A 61 4.96 12.99 -19.35
CA LYS A 61 3.64 13.17 -18.73
C LYS A 61 3.71 13.55 -17.26
N GLY A 62 4.85 13.31 -16.60
CA GLY A 62 4.99 13.44 -15.14
C GLY A 62 4.41 12.27 -14.34
N PHE A 63 3.78 11.28 -15.00
CA PHE A 63 3.24 10.08 -14.39
C PHE A 63 3.27 8.90 -15.38
N CYS A 64 3.17 7.67 -14.88
CA CYS A 64 3.14 6.46 -15.70
C CYS A 64 2.21 5.41 -15.07
N VAL A 65 1.22 4.93 -15.82
CA VAL A 65 0.28 3.91 -15.38
C VAL A 65 0.75 2.54 -15.87
N VAL A 66 1.14 1.66 -14.96
CA VAL A 66 1.68 0.33 -15.28
C VAL A 66 0.63 -0.74 -15.01
N ASN A 67 0.45 -1.68 -15.95
CA ASN A 67 -0.27 -2.92 -15.71
C ASN A 67 0.73 -4.03 -15.33
N PRO A 68 0.73 -4.49 -14.07
CA PRO A 68 1.63 -5.56 -13.63
C PRO A 68 1.24 -6.96 -14.14
N GLY A 69 0.09 -7.11 -14.80
CA GLY A 69 -0.35 -8.38 -15.38
C GLY A 69 -1.06 -9.33 -14.40
N PHE A 70 -1.53 -8.82 -13.26
CA PHE A 70 -2.31 -9.64 -12.32
C PHE A 70 -3.68 -10.00 -12.89
N THR A 71 -4.10 -11.24 -12.63
CA THR A 71 -5.46 -11.67 -12.95
C THR A 71 -6.46 -11.09 -11.93
N GLU A 72 -7.69 -10.86 -12.36
CA GLU A 72 -8.75 -10.33 -11.49
C GLU A 72 -8.98 -11.19 -10.24
N GLY A 73 -8.81 -12.52 -10.35
CA GLY A 73 -8.91 -13.43 -9.22
C GLY A 73 -7.84 -13.21 -8.15
N VAL A 74 -6.61 -12.87 -8.55
CA VAL A 74 -5.51 -12.54 -7.61
C VAL A 74 -5.80 -11.20 -6.94
N LEU A 75 -6.24 -10.20 -7.70
CA LEU A 75 -6.60 -8.88 -7.15
C LEU A 75 -7.74 -8.97 -6.13
N SER A 76 -8.78 -9.74 -6.42
CA SER A 76 -9.89 -9.93 -5.49
C SER A 76 -9.44 -10.61 -4.20
N LYS A 77 -8.55 -11.61 -4.29
CA LYS A 77 -8.00 -12.29 -3.11
C LYS A 77 -7.10 -11.38 -2.30
N ALA A 78 -6.24 -10.60 -2.96
CA ALA A 78 -5.39 -9.62 -2.28
C ALA A 78 -6.19 -8.59 -1.48
N VAL A 79 -7.33 -8.12 -2.03
CA VAL A 79 -8.23 -7.22 -1.28
C VAL A 79 -8.82 -7.92 -0.05
N SER A 80 -9.27 -9.17 -0.20
CA SER A 80 -9.77 -9.96 0.95
C SER A 80 -8.69 -10.22 1.99
N GLU A 81 -7.45 -10.47 1.56
CA GLU A 81 -6.29 -10.62 2.45
C GLU A 81 -6.01 -9.31 3.21
N CYS A 82 -6.03 -8.16 2.53
CA CYS A 82 -5.87 -6.84 3.17
C CYS A 82 -6.90 -6.58 4.27
N GLU A 83 -8.15 -7.02 4.09
CA GLU A 83 -9.21 -6.88 5.10
C GLU A 83 -8.99 -7.79 6.32
N SER A 84 -8.23 -8.87 6.16
CA SER A 84 -7.90 -9.81 7.24
C SER A 84 -6.63 -9.47 8.02
N VAL A 85 -5.84 -8.50 7.54
CA VAL A 85 -4.65 -8.03 8.25
C VAL A 85 -5.08 -7.13 9.41
N ASP A 86 -4.77 -7.52 10.64
CA ASP A 86 -5.12 -6.73 11.83
C ASP A 86 -3.95 -5.86 12.33
N ASN A 87 -2.72 -6.12 11.87
CA ASN A 87 -1.49 -5.50 12.37
C ASN A 87 -1.12 -4.21 11.62
N PHE A 88 -2.06 -3.28 11.51
CA PHE A 88 -1.77 -1.96 10.94
C PHE A 88 -1.27 -0.98 12.00
N TYR A 89 -0.16 -0.31 11.72
CA TYR A 89 0.29 0.86 12.47
C TYR A 89 0.19 2.13 11.64
N GLN A 90 0.10 3.28 12.32
CA GLN A 90 0.05 4.59 11.70
C GLN A 90 1.35 5.33 11.95
N VAL A 91 1.93 5.86 10.87
CA VAL A 91 3.13 6.70 10.92
C VAL A 91 2.79 8.05 11.57
N ASN A 92 3.81 8.77 12.05
CA ASN A 92 3.64 10.08 12.67
C ASN A 92 2.78 11.00 11.77
N ALA A 93 1.77 11.65 12.35
CA ALA A 93 0.83 12.51 11.64
C ALA A 93 1.52 13.58 10.79
N ALA A 94 2.64 14.16 11.26
CA ALA A 94 3.41 15.13 10.49
C ALA A 94 4.03 14.53 9.22
N VAL A 95 4.45 13.26 9.26
CA VAL A 95 4.98 12.53 8.11
C VAL A 95 3.85 12.14 7.16
N ALA A 96 2.73 11.65 7.71
CA ALA A 96 1.55 11.28 6.92
C ALA A 96 0.99 12.49 6.15
N GLU A 97 0.83 13.63 6.81
CA GLU A 97 0.32 14.87 6.22
C GLU A 97 1.30 15.48 5.21
N GLY A 98 2.61 15.43 5.49
CA GLY A 98 3.63 15.93 4.57
C GLY A 98 3.76 15.12 3.27
N LEU A 99 3.49 13.80 3.33
CA LEU A 99 3.61 12.90 2.17
C LEU A 99 2.30 12.72 1.41
N LEU A 100 1.18 12.58 2.12
CA LEU A 100 -0.10 12.21 1.54
C LEU A 100 -1.15 13.35 1.59
N GLY A 101 -0.83 14.46 2.26
CA GLY A 101 -1.75 15.59 2.44
C GLY A 101 -2.86 15.33 3.48
N ALA A 102 -3.78 16.27 3.59
CA ALA A 102 -4.88 16.24 4.56
C ALA A 102 -5.91 15.11 4.32
N GLU A 103 -6.00 14.61 3.07
CA GLU A 103 -6.90 13.53 2.68
C GLU A 103 -6.21 12.15 2.68
N GLY A 104 -4.91 12.13 2.98
CA GLY A 104 -4.07 10.94 2.94
C GLY A 104 -4.23 10.06 4.17
N SER A 105 -4.52 8.77 3.96
CA SER A 105 -4.42 7.76 5.01
C SER A 105 -3.27 6.81 4.72
N CYS A 106 -2.27 6.76 5.61
CA CYS A 106 -1.26 5.70 5.62
C CYS A 106 -1.50 4.80 6.84
N ARG A 107 -1.96 3.58 6.58
CA ARG A 107 -1.81 2.46 7.50
C ARG A 107 -0.78 1.52 6.88
N ILE A 108 0.23 1.18 7.65
CA ILE A 108 1.29 0.28 7.22
C ILE A 108 1.11 -1.02 8.00
N ALA A 109 1.19 -2.14 7.30
CA ALA A 109 1.30 -3.46 7.93
C ALA A 109 2.62 -4.08 7.47
N ASP A 110 3.36 -4.66 8.41
CA ASP A 110 4.60 -5.37 8.12
C ASP A 110 4.24 -6.82 7.80
N PHE A 111 4.62 -7.28 6.60
CA PHE A 111 4.40 -8.66 6.16
C PHE A 111 5.51 -9.61 6.60
N GLU A 112 6.56 -9.12 7.28
CA GLU A 112 7.64 -9.92 7.84
C GLU A 112 7.25 -10.49 9.21
N SER A 113 6.51 -11.60 9.21
CA SER A 113 6.27 -12.35 10.45
C SER A 113 7.56 -13.06 10.89
N ASN A 114 8.24 -12.54 11.91
CA ASN A 114 9.38 -13.19 12.59
C ASN A 114 9.01 -14.48 13.36
N GLU A 115 7.74 -14.90 13.32
CA GLU A 115 7.21 -16.04 14.06
C GLU A 115 6.86 -17.19 13.09
N PRO A 116 7.55 -18.34 13.16
CA PRO A 116 7.40 -19.45 12.21
C PRO A 116 6.03 -20.14 12.24
N ASP A 117 5.21 -19.90 13.29
CA ASP A 117 3.91 -20.56 13.48
C ASP A 117 2.68 -19.74 13.04
N GLN A 118 2.82 -18.45 12.70
CA GLN A 118 1.73 -17.62 12.14
C GLN A 118 1.82 -17.42 10.61
N ALA A 119 2.95 -17.77 10.01
CA ALA A 119 3.27 -17.52 8.59
C ALA A 119 2.46 -18.37 7.56
N ARG A 120 1.47 -19.16 7.99
CA ARG A 120 0.83 -20.19 7.13
C ARG A 120 -0.46 -19.77 6.41
N GLY A 121 -0.84 -18.51 6.42
CA GLY A 121 -2.03 -18.09 5.68
C GLY A 121 -2.22 -16.59 5.44
N GLU A 122 -1.31 -15.74 5.91
CA GLU A 122 -1.45 -14.29 5.77
C GLU A 122 -0.74 -13.82 4.50
N GLY A 123 -1.52 -13.54 3.46
CA GLY A 123 -1.08 -12.62 2.42
C GLY A 123 -0.21 -13.20 1.28
N GLU A 124 -0.32 -14.49 0.92
CA GLU A 124 0.49 -15.04 -0.20
C GLU A 124 0.34 -14.22 -1.49
N ASN A 125 -0.88 -13.72 -1.78
CA ASN A 125 -1.11 -12.88 -2.96
C ASN A 125 -0.53 -11.48 -2.76
N LEU A 126 -0.62 -10.92 -1.55
CA LEU A 126 0.02 -9.64 -1.20
C LEU A 126 1.54 -9.68 -1.31
N ILE A 127 2.18 -10.76 -0.82
CA ILE A 127 3.62 -11.00 -0.94
C ILE A 127 4.02 -11.13 -2.42
N ALA A 128 3.26 -11.88 -3.20
CA ALA A 128 3.51 -11.99 -4.64
C ALA A 128 3.39 -10.64 -5.37
N MET A 129 2.43 -9.80 -4.96
CA MET A 129 2.29 -8.44 -5.48
C MET A 129 3.46 -7.55 -5.08
N ASP A 130 3.91 -7.61 -3.83
CA ASP A 130 5.07 -6.88 -3.32
C ASP A 130 6.36 -7.23 -4.08
N HIS A 131 6.62 -8.53 -4.29
CA HIS A 131 7.75 -8.98 -5.10
C HIS A 131 7.70 -8.45 -6.54
N THR A 132 6.50 -8.36 -7.12
CA THR A 132 6.32 -7.81 -8.46
C THR A 132 6.62 -6.32 -8.49
N MET A 133 6.16 -5.57 -7.48
CA MET A 133 6.48 -4.14 -7.36
C MET A 133 7.98 -3.90 -7.14
N THR A 134 8.61 -4.68 -6.26
CA THR A 134 10.05 -4.66 -6.03
C THR A 134 10.82 -4.94 -7.32
N ARG A 135 10.36 -5.91 -8.13
CA ARG A 135 10.95 -6.22 -9.44
C ARG A 135 10.88 -5.04 -10.41
N ILE A 136 9.79 -4.26 -10.41
CA ILE A 136 9.69 -3.04 -11.22
C ILE A 136 10.76 -2.03 -10.77
N GLY A 137 10.99 -1.91 -9.46
CA GLY A 137 12.07 -1.10 -8.89
C GLY A 137 13.45 -1.46 -9.48
N TYR A 138 13.80 -2.75 -9.49
CA TYR A 138 15.06 -3.21 -10.09
C TYR A 138 15.17 -2.92 -11.59
N ILE A 139 14.05 -2.95 -12.33
CA ILE A 139 14.04 -2.59 -13.75
C ILE A 139 14.32 -1.08 -13.95
N LEU A 140 13.93 -0.25 -12.99
CA LEU A 140 14.12 1.20 -13.03
C LEU A 140 15.49 1.65 -12.53
N GLU A 141 16.18 0.82 -11.73
CA GLU A 141 17.49 1.12 -11.14
C GLU A 141 18.50 1.73 -12.14
N PRO A 142 18.69 1.21 -13.38
CA PRO A 142 19.64 1.79 -14.33
C PRO A 142 19.24 3.17 -14.87
N TYR A 143 18.01 3.60 -14.62
CA TYR A 143 17.42 4.82 -15.17
C TYR A 143 17.18 5.89 -14.09
N VAL A 144 17.45 5.61 -12.81
CA VAL A 144 17.23 6.51 -11.67
C VAL A 144 17.86 7.89 -11.92
N ASP A 145 19.10 7.93 -12.38
CA ASP A 145 19.83 9.16 -12.71
C ASP A 145 19.10 10.07 -13.72
N ARG A 146 18.29 9.47 -14.61
CA ARG A 146 17.55 10.21 -15.65
C ARG A 146 16.22 10.75 -15.17
N ILE A 147 15.64 10.18 -14.12
CA ILE A 147 14.33 10.58 -13.61
C ILE A 147 14.47 11.74 -12.62
N GLY A 148 15.69 12.04 -12.17
CA GLY A 148 16.00 13.23 -11.38
C GLY A 148 15.64 13.11 -9.89
N PHE A 149 15.49 11.88 -9.38
CA PHE A 149 15.39 11.59 -7.96
C PHE A 149 16.55 10.70 -7.51
N ASP A 150 16.99 10.91 -6.27
CA ASP A 150 18.08 10.18 -5.66
C ASP A 150 17.51 8.99 -4.87
N MET A 151 17.85 7.77 -5.27
CA MET A 151 17.30 6.55 -4.67
C MET A 151 18.34 5.94 -3.73
N THR A 152 18.24 6.29 -2.45
CA THR A 152 19.13 5.73 -1.42
C THR A 152 18.52 4.46 -0.83
N HIS A 153 19.21 3.33 -0.98
CA HIS A 153 18.87 2.12 -0.25
C HIS A 153 19.12 2.34 1.25
N ARG A 154 18.16 1.97 2.09
CA ARG A 154 18.30 1.93 3.54
C ARG A 154 18.20 0.50 4.04
#